data_AF-A0AAE4T1W6-F1
#
_entry.id   AF-A0AAE4T1W6-F1
#
_cell.length_a   1.000
_cell.length_b   1.000
_cell.length_c   1.000
_cell.angle_alpha   90.00
_cell.angle_beta   90.00
_cell.angle_gamma   90.00
#
_symmetry.space_group_name_H-M   'P 1'
#
loop_
_entity.id
_entity.type
_entity.pdbx_description
1 polymer ?
#
loop_
_entity_poly.entity_id
_entity_poly.type
_entity_poly.pdbx_seq_one_letter_code
_entity_poly.pdbx_strand_id
1 'polypeptide(L)'
;MKNIESLINELRGEYLNLTQDIAKAEFADATLPFDKTEHENLRAQIEYMKKYAEVVKLRAEYARTKSNQKEDEPLMEPLPVAFNPSY
;
A
#
# COMPACT_ATOMS: atom_id res chain seq x y z
N MET A 1 -16.23 9.65 6.44
CA MET A 1 -15.52 8.85 5.42
C MET A 1 -14.06 9.26 5.43
N LYS A 2 -13.11 8.33 5.54
CA LYS A 2 -11.68 8.66 5.40
C LYS A 2 -11.40 9.05 3.94
N ASN A 3 -10.64 10.12 3.70
CA ASN A 3 -10.23 10.52 2.35
C ASN A 3 -9.10 9.60 1.85
N ILE A 4 -8.87 9.59 0.52
CA ILE A 4 -7.86 8.71 -0.10
C ILE A 4 -6.44 9.00 0.41
N GLU A 5 -6.15 10.25 0.76
CA GLU A 5 -4.86 10.66 1.35
C GLU A 5 -4.63 10.05 2.73
N SER A 6 -5.67 10.01 3.58
CA SER A 6 -5.62 9.35 4.90
C SER A 6 -5.29 7.87 4.73
N LEU A 7 -5.91 7.20 3.75
CA LEU A 7 -5.62 5.79 3.47
C LEU A 7 -4.18 5.58 2.97
N ILE A 8 -3.69 6.44 2.07
CA ILE A 8 -2.29 6.38 1.59
C ILE A 8 -1.32 6.57 2.76
N ASN A 9 -1.58 7.52 3.65
CA ASN A 9 -0.74 7.78 4.81
C ASN A 9 -0.78 6.62 5.82
N GLU A 10 -1.94 6.01 6.04
CA GLU A 10 -2.09 4.81 6.87
C GLU A 10 -1.26 3.65 6.31
N LEU A 11 -1.35 3.38 5.00
CA LEU A 11 -0.58 2.31 4.36
C LEU A 11 0.93 2.57 4.40
N ARG A 12 1.36 3.82 4.23
CA ARG A 12 2.77 4.19 4.39
C ARG A 12 3.25 4.01 5.83
N GLY A 13 2.45 4.41 6.80
CA GLY A 13 2.74 4.20 8.22
C GLY A 13 2.89 2.72 8.55
N GLU A 14 1.96 1.89 8.05
CA GLU A 14 2.01 0.44 8.22
C GLU A 14 3.28 -0.16 7.60
N TYR A 15 3.66 0.25 6.38
CA TYR A 15 4.91 -0.16 5.76
C TYR A 15 6.14 0.20 6.60
N LEU A 16 6.18 1.40 7.18
CA LEU A 16 7.29 1.82 8.04
C LEU A 16 7.35 1.01 9.34
N ASN A 17 6.20 0.70 9.95
CA ASN A 17 6.15 -0.14 11.14
C ASN A 17 6.63 -1.57 10.83
N LEU A 18 6.16 -2.16 9.72
CA LEU A 18 6.59 -3.48 9.28
C LEU A 18 8.09 -3.54 9.00
N THR A 19 8.67 -2.52 8.36
CA THR A 19 10.12 -2.49 8.08
C THR A 19 10.95 -2.39 9.37
N GLN A 20 10.48 -1.64 10.37
CA GLN A 20 11.10 -1.61 11.69
C GLN A 20 11.04 -2.99 12.38
N ASP A 21 9.90 -3.66 12.33
CA ASP A 21 9.73 -4.96 12.98
C ASP A 21 10.51 -6.08 12.26
N ILE A 22 10.60 -6.02 10.92
CA ILE A 22 11.50 -6.88 10.13
C ILE A 22 12.95 -6.67 10.58
N ALA A 23 13.41 -5.42 10.69
CA ALA A 23 14.79 -5.13 11.10
C ALA A 23 15.10 -5.65 12.52
N LYS A 24 14.15 -5.53 13.45
CA LYS A 24 14.28 -6.11 14.80
C LYS A 24 14.36 -7.63 14.75
N ALA A 25 13.54 -8.27 13.92
CA ALA A 25 13.54 -9.72 13.76
C ALA A 25 14.84 -10.24 13.11
N GLU A 26 15.35 -9.55 12.10
CA GLU A 26 16.66 -9.86 11.49
C GLU A 26 17.81 -9.68 12.48
N PHE A 27 17.76 -8.62 13.30
CA PHE A 27 18.74 -8.43 14.37
C PHE A 27 18.65 -9.55 15.41
N ALA A 28 17.45 -9.97 15.78
CA ALA A 28 17.24 -11.10 16.68
C ALA A 28 17.81 -12.41 16.11
N ASP A 29 17.54 -12.73 14.83
CA ASP A 29 18.10 -13.90 14.14
C ASP A 29 19.64 -13.90 14.13
N ALA A 30 20.25 -12.71 14.10
CA ALA A 30 21.71 -12.57 14.06
C ALA A 30 22.39 -12.58 15.43
N THR A 31 21.67 -12.27 16.51
CA THR A 31 22.28 -11.98 17.82
C THR A 31 21.83 -12.89 18.95
N LEU A 32 20.64 -13.50 18.84
CA LEU A 32 20.12 -14.38 19.87
C LEU A 32 20.61 -15.82 19.67
N PRO A 33 20.87 -16.55 20.76
CA PRO A 33 21.36 -17.93 20.70
C PRO A 33 20.22 -18.92 20.44
N PHE A 34 19.59 -18.81 19.27
CA PHE A 34 18.54 -19.72 18.84
C PHE A 34 19.11 -21.09 18.44
N ASP A 35 18.28 -22.12 18.61
CA ASP A 35 18.55 -23.40 17.96
C ASP A 35 18.22 -23.34 16.46
N LYS A 36 18.56 -24.43 15.75
CA LYS A 36 18.35 -24.51 14.30
C LYS A 36 16.87 -24.33 13.91
N THR A 37 15.96 -24.95 14.64
CA THR A 37 14.53 -24.91 14.34
C THR A 37 13.95 -23.53 14.62
N GLU A 38 14.39 -22.88 15.70
CA GLU A 38 14.04 -21.50 16.01
C GLU A 38 14.51 -20.51 14.93
N HIS A 39 15.75 -20.64 14.44
CA HIS A 39 16.24 -19.84 13.31
C HIS A 39 15.41 -20.06 12.04
N GLU A 40 15.11 -21.31 11.69
CA GLU A 40 14.31 -21.63 10.50
C GLU A 40 12.90 -21.02 10.59
N ASN A 41 12.26 -21.12 11.76
CA ASN A 41 10.95 -20.54 12.01
C ASN A 41 10.98 -19.01 11.92
N LEU A 42 11.96 -18.35 12.54
CA LEU A 42 12.07 -16.90 12.51
C LEU A 42 12.36 -16.39 11.08
N ARG A 43 13.23 -17.06 10.33
CA ARG A 43 13.49 -16.72 8.92
C ARG A 43 12.26 -16.86 8.04
N ALA A 44 11.48 -17.92 8.23
CA ALA A 44 10.22 -18.07 7.52
C ALA A 44 9.25 -16.92 7.83
N GLN A 45 9.13 -16.53 9.10
CA GLN A 45 8.31 -15.38 9.52
C GLN A 45 8.80 -14.08 8.88
N ILE A 46 10.11 -13.81 8.90
CA ILE A 46 10.72 -12.63 8.26
C ILE A 46 10.39 -12.59 6.77
N GLU A 47 10.46 -13.71 6.06
CA GLU A 47 10.09 -13.76 4.63
C GLU A 47 8.61 -13.42 4.39
N TYR A 48 7.70 -13.92 5.22
CA TYR A 48 6.28 -13.57 5.12
C TYR A 48 6.05 -12.08 5.40
N MET A 49 6.72 -11.52 6.40
CA MET A 49 6.64 -10.09 6.72
C MET A 49 7.14 -9.23 5.56
N LYS A 50 8.27 -9.60 4.93
CA LYS A 50 8.79 -8.90 3.75
C LYS A 50 7.81 -8.93 2.58
N LYS A 51 7.22 -10.09 2.28
CA LYS A 51 6.21 -10.23 1.23
C LYS A 51 4.98 -9.36 1.51
N TYR A 52 4.52 -9.33 2.76
CA TYR A 52 3.40 -8.48 3.16
C TYR A 52 3.72 -6.98 3.04
N ALA A 53 4.90 -6.55 3.50
CA ALA A 53 5.35 -5.17 3.39
C ALA A 53 5.34 -4.69 1.92
N GLU A 54 5.81 -5.52 0.98
CA GLU A 54 5.78 -5.16 -0.45
C GLU A 54 4.34 -5.00 -0.97
N VAL A 55 3.40 -5.86 -0.54
CA VAL A 55 1.98 -5.72 -0.90
C VAL A 55 1.39 -4.42 -0.34
N VAL A 56 1.73 -4.03 0.89
CA VAL A 56 1.27 -2.77 1.50
C VAL A 56 1.79 -1.57 0.71
N LYS A 57 3.08 -1.59 0.34
CA LYS A 57 3.70 -0.56 -0.50
C LYS A 57 3.00 -0.44 -1.86
N LEU A 58 2.81 -1.56 -2.56
CA LEU A 58 2.12 -1.58 -3.86
C LEU A 58 0.69 -1.04 -3.79
N ARG A 59 -0.02 -1.31 -2.68
CA ARG A 59 -1.36 -0.75 -2.45
C ARG A 59 -1.33 0.76 -2.22
N ALA A 60 -0.35 1.26 -1.49
CA ALA A 60 -0.17 2.70 -1.29
C ALA A 60 0.13 3.41 -2.62
N GLU A 61 0.99 2.80 -3.45
CA GLU A 61 1.31 3.29 -4.80
C GLU A 61 0.08 3.27 -5.72
N TYR A 62 -0.67 2.17 -5.73
CA TYR A 62 -1.91 2.07 -6.50
C TYR A 62 -2.93 3.14 -6.09
N ALA A 63 -3.15 3.32 -4.79
CA ALA A 63 -4.07 4.33 -4.27
C ALA A 63 -3.67 5.75 -4.72
N ARG A 64 -2.37 6.06 -4.72
CA ARG A 64 -1.84 7.34 -5.23
C ARG A 64 -2.05 7.50 -6.74
N THR A 65 -1.76 6.46 -7.53
CA THR A 65 -1.98 6.53 -8.98
C THR A 65 -3.45 6.73 -9.30
N LYS A 66 -4.35 6.08 -8.55
CA LYS A 66 -5.80 6.25 -8.69
C LYS A 66 -6.34 7.59 -8.21
N SER A 67 -5.75 8.22 -7.20
CA SER A 67 -6.14 9.58 -6.81
C SER A 67 -5.78 10.57 -7.93
N ASN A 68 -4.59 10.46 -8.49
CA ASN A 68 -4.11 11.38 -9.52
C ASN A 68 -4.91 11.23 -10.83
N GLN A 69 -5.30 10.02 -11.22
CA GLN A 69 -6.15 9.79 -12.41
C GLN A 69 -7.54 10.42 -12.31
N LYS A 70 -8.06 10.68 -11.10
CA LYS A 70 -9.36 11.37 -10.93
C LYS A 70 -9.26 12.88 -11.12
N GLU A 71 -8.07 13.46 -11.00
CA GLU A 71 -7.85 14.89 -11.22
C GLU A 71 -7.65 15.22 -12.70
N ASP A 72 -7.29 14.22 -13.52
CA ASP A 72 -7.04 14.35 -14.97
C ASP A 72 -8.26 14.02 -15.85
N GLU A 73 -9.44 13.69 -15.30
CA GLU A 73 -10.66 13.68 -16.13
C GLU A 73 -11.00 15.14 -16.50
N PRO A 74 -10.91 15.55 -17.78
CA PRO A 74 -11.51 16.81 -18.17
C PRO A 74 -12.99 16.69 -17.85
N LEU A 75 -13.52 17.66 -17.09
CA LEU A 75 -14.95 17.88 -16.97
C LEU A 75 -15.51 17.96 -18.40
N MET A 76 -15.98 16.84 -18.94
CA MET A 76 -16.76 16.87 -20.17
C MET A 76 -18.02 17.62 -19.79
N GLU A 77 -18.05 18.92 -20.10
CA GLU A 77 -19.28 19.68 -20.11
C GLU A 77 -20.29 18.87 -20.94
N PRO A 78 -21.51 18.61 -20.41
CA PRO A 78 -22.51 17.90 -21.18
C PRO A 78 -22.74 18.68 -22.47
N LEU A 79 -22.49 18.02 -23.61
CA LEU A 79 -22.76 18.60 -24.92
C LEU A 79 -24.21 19.10 -24.94
N PRO A 80 -24.46 20.36 -25.33
CA PRO A 80 -25.81 20.88 -25.40
C PRO A 80 -26.60 20.00 -26.38
N VAL A 81 -27.62 19.32 -25.87
CA VAL A 81 -28.57 18.58 -26.69
C VAL A 81 -29.27 19.63 -27.56
N ALA A 82 -28.99 19.61 -28.86
CA ALA A 82 -29.69 20.45 -29.82
C ALA A 82 -31.19 20.10 -29.77
N PHE A 83 -31.98 20.97 -29.14
CA PHE A 83 -33.43 20.92 -29.24
C PHE A 83 -33.78 21.15 -30.70
N ASN A 84 -34.28 20.10 -31.37
CA ASN A 84 -34.81 20.20 -32.72
C ASN A 84 -36.34 20.17 -32.63
N PRO A 85 -37.04 21.33 -32.60
CA PRO A 85 -38.49 21.34 -32.73
C PRO A 85 -38.82 21.29 -34.22
N SER A 86 -39.00 20.08 -34.75
CA SER A 86 -39.65 19.94 -36.06
C SER A 86 -41.17 20.03 -35.84
N TYR A 87 -41.76 21.14 -36.29
CA TYR A 87 -43.19 21.28 -36.57
C TYR A 87 -43.51 20.78 -37.98
#